data_AF-A0A932QZA5-F1
#
_entry.id   AF-A0A932QZA5-F1
#
_cell.length_a   1.000
_cell.length_b   1.000
_cell.length_c   1.000
_cell.angle_alpha   90.00
_cell.angle_beta   90.00
_cell.angle_gamma   90.00
#
_symmetry.space_group_name_H-M   'P 1'
#
loop_
_entity.id
_entity.type
_entity.pdbx_description
1 polymer ?
#
loop_
_entity_poly.entity_id
_entity_poly.type
_entity_poly.pdbx_seq_one_letter_code
_entity_poly.pdbx_strand_id
1 'polypeptide(L)'
;MYQRISALPDNVDELANPELAALTKIWLEQKMEMEARGDAYQEFLTKLRRQWAIETGMIERLYTWDRGVTEVLIEKGIDATLIA
;
A
#
# COMPACT_ATOMS: atom_id res chain seq x y z
N MET A 1 21.55 18.01 -13.97
CA MET A 1 22.72 17.19 -13.58
C MET A 1 22.23 16.20 -12.53
N TYR A 2 22.44 14.89 -12.72
CA TYR A 2 22.00 13.89 -11.74
C TYR A 2 23.05 13.75 -10.62
N GLN A 3 22.60 13.50 -9.40
CA GLN A 3 23.46 13.19 -8.27
C GLN A 3 23.36 11.69 -7.97
N ARG A 4 24.51 11.02 -7.80
CA ARG A 4 24.50 9.61 -7.40
C ARG A 4 24.02 9.49 -5.96
N ILE A 5 23.26 8.44 -5.68
CA ILE A 5 22.86 8.07 -4.33
C ILE A 5 24.14 7.79 -3.54
N SER A 6 24.34 8.53 -2.46
CA SER A 6 25.48 8.37 -1.55
C SER A 6 25.31 7.13 -0.68
N ALA A 7 26.42 6.64 -0.13
CA ALA A 7 26.35 5.63 0.92
C ALA A 7 25.52 6.15 2.11
N LEU A 8 24.94 5.21 2.87
CA LEU A 8 24.32 5.52 4.15
C LEU A 8 25.38 6.09 5.11
N PRO A 9 25.03 7.04 5.98
CA PRO A 9 25.96 7.61 6.94
C PRO A 9 26.28 6.59 8.05
N ASP A 10 27.41 6.74 8.74
CA ASP A 10 27.86 5.77 9.75
C ASP A 10 26.91 5.67 10.98
N ASN A 11 26.07 6.69 11.20
CA ASN A 11 25.08 6.77 12.29
C ASN A 11 23.69 6.27 11.86
N VAL A 12 23.60 5.20 11.06
CA VAL A 12 22.31 4.65 10.59
C VAL A 12 21.34 4.37 11.74
N ASP A 13 21.84 3.97 12.91
CA ASP A 13 21.04 3.68 14.09
C ASP A 13 20.26 4.92 14.59
N GLU A 14 20.74 6.13 14.37
CA GLU A 14 20.02 7.37 14.71
C GLU A 14 18.86 7.67 13.75
N LEU A 15 18.89 7.07 12.55
CA LEU A 15 17.78 7.14 11.58
C LEU A 15 16.71 6.09 11.88
N ALA A 16 16.95 5.16 12.80
CA ALA A 16 15.99 4.13 13.16
C ALA A 16 14.81 4.74 13.92
N ASN A 17 13.59 4.45 13.46
CA ASN A 17 12.39 4.79 14.20
C ASN A 17 11.94 3.56 15.04
N PRO A 18 11.99 3.63 16.38
CA PRO A 18 11.60 2.52 17.25
C PRO A 18 10.11 2.16 17.12
N GLU A 19 9.25 3.08 16.69
CA GLU A 19 7.84 2.81 16.42
C GLU A 19 7.66 1.79 15.30
N LEU A 20 8.59 1.73 14.33
CA LEU A 20 8.53 0.75 13.24
C LEU A 20 8.63 -0.69 13.76
N ALA A 21 9.37 -0.93 14.85
CA ALA A 21 9.44 -2.26 15.45
C ALA A 21 8.09 -2.66 16.07
N ALA A 22 7.42 -1.73 16.76
CA ALA A 22 6.07 -1.95 17.30
C ALA A 22 5.05 -2.17 16.18
N LEU A 23 5.07 -1.34 15.14
CA LEU A 23 4.21 -1.48 13.97
C LEU A 23 4.43 -2.80 13.23
N THR A 24 5.69 -3.24 13.11
CA THR A 24 6.02 -4.54 12.50
C THR A 24 5.41 -5.68 13.29
N LYS A 25 5.49 -5.63 14.62
CA LYS A 25 4.87 -6.65 15.48
C LYS A 25 3.35 -6.70 15.28
N ILE A 26 2.68 -5.56 15.36
CA ILE A 26 1.23 -5.45 15.16
C ILE A 26 0.83 -5.97 13.77
N TRP A 27 1.59 -5.60 12.74
CA TRP A 27 1.37 -6.06 11.37
C TRP A 27 1.48 -7.59 11.25
N LEU A 28 2.50 -8.19 11.83
CA LEU A 28 2.68 -9.65 11.80
C LEU A 28 1.53 -10.38 12.50
N GLU A 29 1.08 -9.88 13.65
CA GLU A 29 -0.07 -10.43 14.37
C GLU A 29 -1.34 -10.39 13.50
N GLN A 30 -1.68 -9.22 12.94
CA GLN A 30 -2.84 -9.09 12.06
C GLN A 30 -2.74 -9.96 10.81
N LYS A 31 -1.56 -10.03 10.20
CA LYS A 31 -1.31 -10.88 9.04
C LYS A 31 -1.59 -12.35 9.37
N MET A 32 -1.06 -12.85 10.48
CA MET A 32 -1.27 -14.24 10.91
C MET A 32 -2.75 -14.53 11.17
N GLU A 33 -3.47 -13.60 11.80
CA GLU A 33 -4.92 -13.74 12.00
C GLU A 33 -5.70 -13.79 10.68
N MET A 34 -5.32 -12.97 9.69
CA MET A 34 -5.95 -12.98 8.37
C MET A 34 -5.64 -14.25 7.59
N GLU A 35 -4.40 -14.74 7.65
CA GLU A 35 -4.00 -16.00 7.00
C GLU A 35 -4.74 -17.21 7.62
N ALA A 36 -4.99 -17.19 8.93
CA ALA A 36 -5.77 -18.22 9.61
C ALA A 36 -7.26 -18.21 9.23
N ARG A 37 -7.79 -17.06 8.79
CA ARG A 37 -9.21 -16.88 8.40
C ARG A 37 -9.49 -17.24 6.94
N GLY A 38 -8.56 -17.89 6.24
CA GLY A 38 -8.75 -18.36 4.88
C GLY A 38 -8.54 -17.28 3.82
N ASP A 39 -9.60 -16.87 3.14
CA ASP A 39 -9.56 -15.94 2.00
C ASP A 39 -9.35 -14.47 2.38
N ALA A 40 -9.60 -14.10 3.64
CA ALA A 40 -9.46 -12.73 4.15
C ALA A 40 -8.10 -12.08 3.80
N TYR A 41 -7.00 -12.83 3.88
CA TYR A 41 -5.69 -12.31 3.50
C TYR A 41 -5.58 -12.01 2.00
N GLN A 42 -6.16 -12.87 1.14
CA GLN A 42 -6.15 -12.65 -0.30
C GLN A 42 -7.06 -11.48 -0.71
N GLU A 43 -8.20 -11.31 -0.04
CA GLU A 43 -9.06 -10.14 -0.24
C GLU A 43 -8.34 -8.85 0.15
N PHE A 44 -7.68 -8.82 1.32
CA PHE A 44 -6.85 -7.70 1.75
C PHE A 44 -5.76 -7.36 0.72
N LEU A 45 -4.97 -8.35 0.29
CA LEU A 45 -3.92 -8.15 -0.72
C LEU A 45 -4.48 -7.62 -2.04
N THR A 46 -5.68 -8.05 -2.41
CA THR A 46 -6.35 -7.58 -3.62
C THR A 46 -6.72 -6.10 -3.51
N LYS A 47 -7.27 -5.67 -2.38
CA LYS A 47 -7.57 -4.25 -2.12
C LYS A 47 -6.29 -3.40 -2.07
N LEU A 48 -5.25 -3.88 -1.40
CA LEU A 48 -3.96 -3.20 -1.30
C LEU A 48 -3.34 -2.96 -2.69
N ARG A 49 -3.34 -3.98 -3.57
CA ARG A 49 -2.86 -3.82 -4.95
C ARG A 49 -3.66 -2.77 -5.73
N ARG A 50 -4.99 -2.72 -5.56
CA ARG A 50 -5.82 -1.69 -6.20
C ARG A 50 -5.44 -0.30 -5.68
N GLN A 51 -5.31 -0.14 -4.37
CA GLN A 51 -4.90 1.13 -3.78
C GLN A 51 -3.58 1.63 -4.36
N TRP A 52 -2.54 0.79 -4.43
CA TRP A 52 -1.26 1.17 -5.01
C TRP A 52 -1.34 1.54 -6.48
N ALA A 53 -2.09 0.76 -7.29
CA ALA A 53 -2.31 1.10 -8.68
C ALA A 53 -3.03 2.45 -8.83
N ILE A 54 -3.97 2.74 -7.93
CA ILE A 54 -4.72 3.99 -7.93
C ILE A 54 -3.84 5.19 -7.55
N GLU A 55 -3.12 5.07 -6.44
CA GLU A 55 -2.20 6.09 -5.96
C GLU A 55 -1.09 6.39 -6.96
N THR A 56 -0.52 5.35 -7.59
CA THR A 56 0.49 5.51 -8.63
C THR A 56 -0.08 6.30 -9.82
N GLY A 57 -1.28 5.95 -10.30
CA GLY A 57 -1.91 6.68 -11.40
C GLY A 57 -2.23 8.14 -11.09
N MET A 58 -2.58 8.46 -9.83
CA MET A 58 -2.74 9.84 -9.38
C MET A 58 -1.40 10.60 -9.33
N ILE A 59 -0.33 9.99 -8.79
CA ILE A 59 1.01 10.59 -8.73
C ILE A 59 1.54 10.87 -10.15
N GLU A 60 1.31 9.93 -11.07
CA GLU A 60 1.66 10.04 -12.49
C GLU A 60 0.70 10.95 -13.28
N ARG A 61 -0.33 11.50 -12.63
CA ARG A 61 -1.34 12.39 -13.22
C ARG A 61 -2.10 11.78 -14.39
N LEU A 62 -2.29 10.46 -14.40
CA LEU A 62 -3.11 9.77 -15.39
C LEU A 62 -4.60 10.10 -15.22
N TYR A 63 -5.01 10.44 -14.00
CA TYR A 63 -6.36 10.90 -13.65
C TYR A 63 -6.35 11.67 -12.33
N THR A 64 -7.50 12.26 -12.00
CA THR A 64 -7.76 12.87 -10.69
C THR A 64 -9.14 12.41 -10.24
N TRP A 65 -9.19 11.68 -9.13
CA TRP A 65 -10.43 11.22 -8.52
C TRP A 65 -10.57 11.83 -7.13
N ASP A 66 -11.81 12.07 -6.72
CA ASP A 66 -12.06 12.40 -5.34
C ASP A 66 -11.87 11.16 -4.44
N ARG A 67 -11.82 11.43 -3.14
CA ARG A 67 -11.60 10.40 -2.13
C ARG A 67 -12.70 9.33 -2.12
N GLY A 68 -13.96 9.71 -2.34
CA GLY A 68 -15.08 8.77 -2.34
C GLY A 68 -14.99 7.80 -3.51
N VAL A 69 -14.66 8.29 -4.70
CA VAL A 69 -14.42 7.43 -5.88
C VAL A 69 -13.24 6.48 -5.64
N THR A 70 -12.16 6.98 -5.05
CA THR A 70 -10.97 6.18 -4.71
C THR A 70 -11.31 5.04 -3.74
N GLU A 71 -12.02 5.34 -2.64
CA GLU A 71 -12.43 4.34 -1.65
C GLU A 71 -13.35 3.28 -2.25
N VAL A 72 -14.31 3.68 -3.10
CA VAL A 72 -15.21 2.74 -3.79
C VAL A 72 -14.43 1.81 -4.73
N LEU A 73 -13.48 2.33 -5.50
CA LEU A 73 -12.69 1.53 -6.44
C LEU A 73 -11.73 0.57 -5.72
N ILE A 74 -11.18 0.97 -4.58
CA ILE A 74 -10.39 0.07 -3.73
C ILE A 74 -11.27 -1.07 -3.21
N GLU A 75 -12.46 -0.77 -2.71
CA GLU A 75 -13.37 -1.76 -2.12
C GLU A 75 -14.01 -2.69 -3.15
N LYS A 76 -14.59 -2.11 -4.20
CA LYS A 76 -15.43 -2.83 -5.18
C LYS A 76 -14.70 -3.22 -6.46
N GLY A 77 -13.58 -2.56 -6.77
CA GLY A 77 -12.88 -2.76 -8.03
C GLY A 77 -13.65 -2.15 -9.20
N ILE A 78 -13.25 -2.53 -10.41
CA ILE A 78 -13.90 -2.12 -11.65
C ILE A 78 -14.65 -3.34 -12.19
N ASP A 79 -15.95 -3.19 -12.39
CA ASP A 79 -16.74 -4.19 -13.10
C ASP A 79 -16.52 -4.02 -14.60
N ALA A 80 -15.78 -4.96 -15.21
CA ALA A 80 -15.49 -4.93 -16.63
C ALA A 80 -16.76 -5.01 -17.50
N THR A 81 -17.87 -5.53 -16.97
CA THR A 81 -19.15 -5.58 -17.70
C THR A 81 -19.80 -4.20 -17.85
N LEU A 82 -19.36 -3.21 -17.07
CA LEU A 82 -19.82 -1.82 -17.14
C LEU A 82 -18.95 -0.96 -18.06
N ILE A 83 -17.96 -1.55 -18.73
CA ILE A 83 -17.06 -0.88 -19.68
C ILE A 83 -17.35 -1.41 -21.09
N ALA A 84 -17.69 -0.48 -22.00
CA ALA A 84 -18.06 -0.76 -23.39
C ALA A 84 -16.83 -0.98 -24.31
#